data_AF-A0A3C0SK92-F1
#
_entry.id   AF-A0A3C0SK92-F1
#
_cell.length_a   1.000
_cell.length_b   1.000
_cell.length_c   1.000
_cell.angle_alpha   90.00
_cell.angle_beta   90.00
_cell.angle_gamma   90.00
#
_symmetry.space_group_name_H-M   'P 1'
#
loop_
_entity.id
_entity.type
_entity.pdbx_description
1 polymer ?
#
loop_
_entity_poly.entity_id
_entity_poly.type
_entity_poly.pdbx_seq_one_letter_code
_entity_poly.pdbx_strand_id
1 'polypeptide(L)' 'MEPTFLSLAEVLEIHQDQVARYGGVSGIRDIDLLKSALAMPPATYSGEFLHTDVYEMAAAYL' A
#
# COMPACT_ATOMS: atom_id res chain seq x y z
N MET A 1 8.40 18.39 -0.75
CA MET A 1 8.92 17.01 -0.89
C MET A 1 7.83 16.21 -1.55
N GLU A 2 8.10 15.51 -2.63
CA GLU A 2 7.10 14.64 -3.26
C GLU A 2 6.96 13.35 -2.41
N PRO A 3 5.74 12.83 -2.22
CA PRO A 3 5.53 11.60 -1.46
C PRO A 3 6.09 10.38 -2.20
N THR A 4 6.77 9.50 -1.47
CA THR A 4 7.19 8.19 -1.96
C THR A 4 6.15 7.15 -1.53
N PHE A 5 5.61 6.41 -2.50
CA PHE A 5 4.61 5.37 -2.25
C PHE A 5 5.24 3.97 -2.27
N LEU A 6 4.63 3.04 -1.54
CA LEU A 6 5.08 1.65 -1.47
C LEU A 6 4.76 0.92 -2.76
N SER A 7 5.75 0.22 -3.30
CA SER A 7 5.57 -0.70 -4.41
C SER A 7 4.92 -2.02 -3.95
N LEU A 8 4.34 -2.75 -4.89
CA LEU A 8 3.83 -4.10 -4.62
C LEU A 8 4.93 -5.02 -4.08
N ALA A 9 6.15 -4.93 -4.60
CA ALA A 9 7.27 -5.77 -4.16
C ALA A 9 7.62 -5.51 -2.69
N GLU A 10 7.75 -4.24 -2.29
CA GLU A 10 8.03 -3.87 -0.90
C GLU A 10 6.93 -4.36 0.04
N VAL A 11 5.67 -4.23 -0.35
CA VAL A 11 4.54 -4.69 0.47
C VAL A 11 4.53 -6.21 0.64
N LEU A 12 4.85 -6.96 -0.43
CA LEU A 12 4.97 -8.41 -0.37
C LEU A 12 6.17 -8.87 0.47
N GLU A 13 7.28 -8.11 0.44
CA GLU A 13 8.45 -8.37 1.27
C GLU A 13 8.17 -8.10 2.75
N ILE A 14 7.55 -6.95 3.05
CA ILE A 14 7.11 -6.61 4.42
C ILE A 14 6.16 -7.69 4.94
N HIS A 15 5.15 -8.10 4.16
CA HIS A 15 4.22 -9.15 4.56
C HIS A 15 4.92 -10.47 4.86
N GLN A 16 5.84 -10.92 4.00
CA GLN A 16 6.61 -12.14 4.23
C GLN A 16 7.47 -12.05 5.49
N ASP A 17 8.12 -10.92 5.73
CA ASP A 17 8.91 -10.68 6.93
C ASP A 17 8.04 -10.73 8.21
N GLN A 18 6.84 -10.12 8.16
CA GLN A 18 5.90 -10.16 9.29
C GLN A 18 5.45 -11.60 9.60
N VAL A 19 5.06 -12.38 8.58
CA VAL A 19 4.65 -13.78 8.77
C VAL A 19 5.82 -14.63 9.29
N ALA A 20 7.04 -14.41 8.79
CA ALA A 20 8.23 -15.15 9.23
C ALA A 20 8.59 -14.86 10.70
N ARG A 21 8.47 -13.61 11.16
CA ARG A 21 8.83 -13.20 12.52
C ARG A 21 7.74 -13.48 13.55
N TYR A 22 6.48 -13.30 13.18
CA TYR A 22 5.36 -13.27 14.13
C TYR A 22 4.34 -14.39 13.90
N GLY A 23 4.54 -15.21 12.87
CA GLY A 23 3.59 -16.25 12.46
C GLY A 23 2.40 -15.68 11.70
N GLY A 24 1.59 -16.58 11.13
CA GLY A 24 0.44 -16.23 10.29
C GLY A 24 0.29 -17.17 9.10
N VAL A 25 -0.79 -17.00 8.34
CA VAL A 25 -0.99 -17.73 7.09
C VAL A 25 -0.18 -17.05 5.99
N SER A 26 0.62 -17.82 5.26
CA SER A 26 1.40 -17.33 4.13
C SER A 26 0.55 -17.19 2.86
N GLY A 27 1.10 -16.46 1.89
CA GLY A 27 0.43 -16.19 0.61
C GLY A 27 -0.44 -14.95 0.65
N ILE A 28 -1.10 -14.67 -0.47
CA ILE A 28 -1.95 -13.50 -0.67
C ILE A 28 -3.35 -13.99 -1.03
N ARG A 29 -4.36 -13.49 -0.32
CA ARG A 29 -5.76 -13.86 -0.55
C ARG A 29 -6.22 -13.55 -1.97
N ASP A 30 -5.91 -12.33 -2.43
CA ASP A 30 -6.26 -11.82 -3.74
C ASP A 30 -5.24 -10.73 -4.13
N ILE A 31 -4.51 -10.96 -5.22
CA ILE A 31 -3.43 -10.08 -5.65
C ILE A 31 -3.95 -8.80 -6.30
N ASP A 32 -5.09 -8.85 -6.97
CA ASP A 32 -5.65 -7.70 -7.67
C ASP A 32 -6.37 -6.78 -6.69
N LEU A 33 -6.98 -7.34 -5.64
CA LEU A 33 -7.47 -6.56 -4.50
C LEU A 33 -6.33 -5.84 -3.77
N LEU A 34 -5.17 -6.49 -3.58
CA LEU A 34 -3.99 -5.85 -2.98
C LEU A 34 -3.48 -4.70 -3.86
N LYS A 35 -3.34 -4.90 -5.17
CA LYS A 35 -2.94 -3.83 -6.10
C LYS A 35 -3.92 -2.65 -6.08
N SER A 36 -5.23 -2.92 -6.01
CA SER A 36 -6.24 -1.88 -5.90
C SER A 36 -6.08 -1.05 -4.63
N ALA A 37 -5.80 -1.68 -3.50
CA ALA A 37 -5.57 -0.98 -2.24
C ALA A 37 -4.30 -0.09 -2.32
N LEU A 38 -3.21 -0.62 -2.88
CA LEU A 38 -1.96 0.15 -3.05
C LEU A 38 -2.09 1.33 -4.03
N ALA A 39 -3.09 1.31 -4.91
CA ALA A 39 -3.39 2.42 -5.80
C ALA A 39 -4.15 3.58 -5.13
N MET A 40 -4.71 3.38 -3.92
CA MET A 40 -5.49 4.41 -3.22
C MET A 40 -4.64 5.59 -2.73
N PRO A 41 -3.51 5.39 -2.02
CA PRO A 41 -2.69 6.50 -1.55
C PRO A 41 -2.20 7.45 -2.66
N PRO A 42 -1.69 6.98 -3.82
CA PRO A 42 -1.28 7.85 -4.91
C PRO A 42 -2.42 8.22 -5.87
N ALA A 43 -3.69 7.91 -5.56
CA ALA A 43 -4.78 8.12 -6.48
C ALA A 43 -4.92 9.62 -6.84
N THR A 44 -5.09 9.89 -8.13
CA THR A 44 -5.26 11.24 -8.65
C THR A 44 -6.54 11.37 -9.46
N TYR A 45 -7.07 12.58 -9.53
CA TYR A 45 -8.14 12.96 -10.44
C TYR A 45 -7.80 14.31 -11.06
N SER A 46 -7.88 14.40 -12.39
CA SER A 46 -7.50 15.62 -13.13
C SER A 46 -6.07 16.13 -12.84
N GLY A 47 -5.15 15.23 -12.50
CA GLY A 47 -3.75 15.56 -12.21
C GLY A 47 -3.49 15.99 -10.76
N GLU A 48 -4.51 16.05 -9.91
CA GLU A 48 -4.38 16.37 -8.48
C GLU A 48 -4.58 15.13 -7.63
N PHE A 49 -3.86 15.01 -6.51
CA PHE A 49 -4.06 13.93 -5.56
C PHE A 49 -5.44 14.02 -4.92
N LEU A 50 -6.09 12.87 -4.76
CA LEU A 50 -7.36 12.78 -4.02
C LEU A 50 -7.16 12.96 -2.51
N HIS A 51 -5.99 12.58 -2.00
CA HIS A 51 -5.55 12.81 -0.63
C HIS A 51 -4.65 14.04 -0.60
N THR A 52 -5.02 15.03 0.22
CA THR A 52 -4.48 16.39 0.12
C THR A 52 -3.19 16.60 0.91
N ASP A 53 -2.89 15.70 1.86
CA ASP A 53 -1.64 15.68 2.60
C ASP A 53 -1.08 14.27 2.83
N VAL A 54 0.15 14.21 3.34
CA VAL A 54 0.86 12.95 3.59
C VAL A 54 0.19 12.08 4.66
N TYR A 55 -0.56 12.68 5.58
CA TYR A 55 -1.27 11.94 6.62
C TYR A 55 -2.51 11.25 6.06
N GLU A 56 -3.25 11.93 5.17
CA GLU A 56 -4.36 11.34 4.42
C GLU A 56 -3.87 10.22 3.50
N MET A 57 -2.75 10.43 2.78
CA MET A 57 -2.14 9.39 1.96
C MET A 57 -1.66 8.19 2.79
N ALA A 58 -1.09 8.43 3.97
CA ALA A 58 -0.68 7.36 4.88
C ALA A 58 -1.90 6.59 5.42
N ALA A 59 -2.97 7.30 5.78
CA ALA A 59 -4.21 6.70 6.26
C ALA A 59 -4.88 5.81 5.18
N ALA A 60 -4.69 6.12 3.89
CA ALA A 60 -5.21 5.30 2.81
C ALA A 60 -4.53 3.92 2.66
N TYR A 61 -3.46 3.63 3.42
CA TYR A 61 -2.89 2.27 3.53
C TYR A 61 -3.54 1.41 4.63
N LEU A 62 -4.36 1.99 5.52
CA LEU A 62 -4.96 1.32 6.69
C LEU A 62 -6.45 1.04 6.47
#